data_AF-A0A2V6B0M4-F1
#
_entry.id   AF-A0A2V6B0M4-F1
#
_cell.length_a   1.000
_cell.length_b   1.000
_cell.length_c   1.000
_cell.angle_alpha   90.00
_cell.angle_beta   90.00
_cell.angle_gamma   90.00
#
_symmetry.space_group_name_H-M   'P 1'
#
loop_
_entity.id
_entity.type
_entity.pdbx_description
1 polymer ?
#
loop_
_entity_poly.entity_id
_entity_poly.type
_entity_poly.pdbx_seq_one_letter_code
_entity_poly.pdbx_strand_id
1 'polypeptide(L)'
;MLAQLIRIAPAREQNRRFLNAACIGLLLAYFLHFALPALRAGFGEDEMMNLYLYWFPGAFRSIRENFCFWSISYPQRPAGALYYLPLYHFFSLDPLPYRIVQISILTATIPIFFYLARLLSGSRAV
;
A
#
# COMPACT_ATOMS: atom_id res chain seq x y z
N MET A 1 -35.09 -32.56 1.15
CA MET A 1 -34.83 -31.29 0.43
C MET A 1 -34.02 -30.29 1.26
N LEU A 2 -34.38 -29.99 2.52
CA LEU A 2 -33.65 -29.07 3.42
C LEU A 2 -32.18 -29.46 3.70
N ALA A 3 -31.88 -30.75 3.89
CA ALA A 3 -30.51 -31.22 4.16
C ALA A 3 -29.53 -31.04 2.98
N GLN A 4 -30.03 -31.02 1.74
CA GLN A 4 -29.19 -30.74 0.56
C GLN A 4 -28.88 -29.25 0.45
N LEU A 5 -29.85 -28.37 0.72
CA LEU A 5 -29.63 -26.91 0.75
C LEU A 5 -28.56 -26.49 1.78
N ILE A 6 -28.54 -27.14 2.95
CA ILE A 6 -27.56 -26.87 4.01
C ILE A 6 -26.14 -27.31 3.62
N ARG A 7 -25.98 -28.37 2.81
CA ARG A 7 -24.65 -28.79 2.30
C ARG A 7 -24.15 -27.97 1.11
N ILE A 8 -25.05 -27.39 0.31
CA ILE A 8 -24.69 -26.62 -0.89
C ILE A 8 -24.21 -25.20 -0.54
N ALA A 9 -24.78 -24.58 0.51
CA ALA A 9 -24.38 -23.26 0.99
C ALA A 9 -22.88 -23.14 1.38
N PRO A 10 -22.29 -24.05 2.19
CA PRO A 10 -20.88 -23.97 2.58
C PRO A 10 -19.94 -24.24 1.39
N ALA A 11 -20.28 -25.16 0.49
CA ALA A 11 -19.50 -25.44 -0.72
C ALA A 11 -19.44 -24.23 -1.66
N ARG A 12 -20.57 -23.50 -1.82
CA ARG A 12 -20.64 -22.29 -2.65
C ARG A 12 -19.83 -21.13 -2.07
N GLU A 13 -19.85 -20.98 -0.75
CA GLU A 13 -19.05 -19.97 -0.04
C GLU A 13 -17.55 -20.28 -0.11
N GLN A 14 -17.18 -21.56 0.04
CA GLN A 14 -15.79 -22.01 -0.11
C GLN A 14 -15.26 -21.78 -1.53
N ASN A 15 -16.04 -22.11 -2.57
CA ASN A 15 -15.67 -21.84 -3.96
C ASN A 15 -15.49 -20.35 -4.23
N ARG A 16 -16.35 -19.49 -3.66
CA ARG A 16 -16.20 -18.03 -3.77
C ARG A 16 -14.92 -17.54 -3.11
N ARG A 17 -14.59 -18.02 -1.91
CA ARG A 17 -13.34 -17.68 -1.22
C ARG A 17 -12.12 -18.09 -2.03
N PHE A 18 -12.14 -19.30 -2.60
CA PHE A 18 -11.09 -19.78 -3.48
C PHE A 18 -10.92 -18.90 -4.72
N LEU A 19 -12.02 -18.57 -5.41
CA LEU A 19 -11.97 -17.70 -6.59
C LEU A 19 -11.44 -16.31 -6.26
N ASN A 20 -11.85 -15.73 -5.13
CA ASN A 20 -11.33 -14.43 -4.69
C ASN A 20 -9.82 -14.49 -4.42
N ALA A 21 -9.36 -15.54 -3.73
CA ALA A 21 -7.94 -15.74 -3.46
C ALA A 21 -7.15 -15.93 -4.76
N ALA A 22 -7.69 -16.68 -5.72
CA ALA A 22 -7.09 -16.86 -7.04
C ALA A 22 -7.00 -15.53 -7.81
N CYS A 23 -8.06 -14.72 -7.83
CA CYS A 23 -8.05 -13.41 -8.46
C CYS A 23 -7.03 -12.46 -7.81
N ILE A 24 -7.01 -12.39 -6.47
CA ILE A 24 -6.02 -11.59 -5.74
C ILE A 24 -4.61 -12.08 -6.06
N GLY A 25 -4.38 -13.39 -6.04
CA GLY A 25 -3.08 -13.99 -6.37
C GLY A 25 -2.62 -13.63 -7.79
N LEU A 26 -3.53 -13.67 -8.76
CA LEU A 26 -3.24 -13.27 -10.14
C LEU A 26 -2.89 -11.77 -10.24
N LEU A 27 -3.66 -10.90 -9.57
CA LEU A 27 -3.37 -9.46 -9.55
C LEU A 27 -2.03 -9.15 -8.88
N LEU A 28 -1.71 -9.84 -7.78
CA LEU A 28 -0.42 -9.73 -7.11
C LEU A 28 0.72 -10.19 -8.02
N ALA A 29 0.60 -11.35 -8.66
CA ALA A 29 1.60 -11.88 -9.57
C ALA A 29 1.83 -10.94 -10.76
N TYR A 30 0.74 -10.43 -11.34
CA TYR A 30 0.78 -9.45 -12.42
C TYR A 30 1.51 -8.18 -11.98
N PHE A 31 1.13 -7.59 -10.84
CA PHE A 31 1.78 -6.38 -10.32
C PHE A 31 3.27 -6.61 -10.04
N LEU A 32 3.62 -7.69 -9.33
CA LEU A 32 4.99 -8.00 -8.95
C LEU A 32 5.87 -8.26 -10.17
N HIS A 33 5.33 -8.86 -11.23
CA HIS A 33 6.08 -9.06 -12.48
C HIS A 33 6.63 -7.74 -13.05
N PHE A 34 5.83 -6.67 -13.01
CA PHE A 34 6.25 -5.33 -13.47
C PHE A 34 6.98 -4.51 -12.40
N ALA A 35 6.70 -4.74 -11.12
CA ALA A 35 7.29 -3.97 -10.04
C ALA A 35 8.69 -4.44 -9.65
N LEU A 36 8.98 -5.75 -9.68
CA LEU A 36 10.27 -6.31 -9.25
C LEU A 36 11.49 -5.77 -10.02
N PRO A 37 11.43 -5.53 -11.35
CA PRO A 37 12.53 -4.88 -12.07
C PRO A 37 12.91 -3.50 -11.50
N ALA A 38 11.96 -2.77 -10.89
CA ALA A 38 12.22 -1.47 -10.27
C ALA A 38 13.13 -1.56 -9.03
N LEU A 39 13.36 -2.75 -8.45
CA LEU A 39 14.33 -2.95 -7.36
C LEU A 39 15.77 -2.59 -7.77
N ARG A 40 16.07 -2.65 -9.07
CA ARG A 40 17.39 -2.29 -9.61
C ARG A 40 17.49 -0.81 -9.98
N ALA A 41 16.40 -0.07 -9.88
CA ALA A 41 16.40 1.37 -10.16
C ALA A 41 17.00 2.13 -8.96
N GLY A 42 17.89 3.08 -9.25
CA GLY A 42 18.40 4.03 -8.26
C GLY A 42 17.31 5.02 -7.81
N PHE A 43 17.72 6.10 -7.14
CA PHE A 43 16.77 7.14 -6.74
C PHE A 43 16.19 7.88 -7.96
N GLY A 44 14.88 8.13 -7.90
CA GLY A 44 14.19 9.02 -8.84
C GLY A 44 14.52 10.48 -8.53
N GLU A 45 14.24 11.35 -9.50
CA GLU A 45 14.58 12.78 -9.44
C GLU A 45 14.00 13.47 -8.20
N ASP A 46 12.75 13.14 -7.84
CA ASP A 46 12.06 13.74 -6.71
C ASP A 46 12.41 13.10 -5.34
N GLU A 47 13.00 11.91 -5.31
CA GLU A 47 13.16 11.15 -4.07
C GLU A 47 14.18 11.80 -3.12
N MET A 48 15.25 12.36 -3.67
CA MET A 48 16.25 13.09 -2.88
C MET A 48 15.70 14.41 -2.34
N MET A 49 14.94 15.13 -3.17
CA MET A 49 14.25 16.34 -2.74
C MET A 49 13.24 16.03 -1.62
N ASN A 50 12.42 14.99 -1.81
CA ASN A 50 11.45 14.55 -0.82
C ASN A 50 12.12 14.12 0.49
N LEU A 51 13.19 13.32 0.42
CA LEU A 51 13.95 12.92 1.60
C LEU A 51 14.49 14.13 2.36
N TYR A 52 15.07 15.11 1.66
CA TYR A 52 15.58 16.34 2.27
C TYR A 52 14.49 17.12 3.01
N LEU A 53 13.28 17.22 2.42
CA LEU A 53 12.14 17.92 3.02
C LEU A 53 11.71 17.33 4.38
N TYR A 54 11.96 16.05 4.62
CA TYR A 54 11.64 15.40 5.90
C TYR A 54 12.84 15.31 6.83
N TRP A 55 14.04 15.05 6.29
CA TRP A 55 15.26 14.92 7.06
C TRP A 55 15.69 16.24 7.70
N PHE A 56 15.64 17.36 6.95
CA PHE A 56 16.12 18.65 7.45
C PHE A 56 15.30 19.20 8.63
N PRO A 57 13.94 19.19 8.62
CA PRO A 57 13.15 19.64 9.76
C PRO A 57 13.00 18.61 10.89
N GLY A 58 13.31 17.34 10.60
CA GLY A 58 13.23 16.23 11.55
C GLY A 58 11.83 15.65 11.78
N ALA A 59 11.79 14.49 12.45
CA ALA A 59 10.57 13.72 12.71
C ALA A 59 9.52 14.49 13.52
N PHE A 60 9.97 15.30 14.49
CA PHE A 60 9.08 16.01 15.41
C PHE A 60 8.20 17.04 14.69
N ARG A 61 8.75 17.76 13.70
CA ARG A 61 7.94 18.67 12.88
C ARG A 61 6.86 17.90 12.12
N SER A 62 7.21 16.78 11.51
CA SER A 62 6.26 15.94 10.77
C SER A 62 5.12 15.42 11.66
N ILE A 63 5.41 15.06 12.91
CA ILE A 63 4.37 14.68 13.89
C ILE A 63 3.46 15.87 14.19
N ARG A 64 4.03 17.06 14.44
CA ARG A 64 3.25 18.28 14.70
C ARG A 64 2.34 18.65 13.53
N GLU A 65 2.80 18.51 12.29
CA GLU A 65 1.98 18.83 11.10
C GLU A 65 0.75 17.90 10.94
N ASN A 66 0.75 16.69 11.52
CA ASN A 66 -0.47 15.87 11.57
C ASN A 66 -1.57 16.53 12.43
N PHE A 67 -1.17 17.23 13.49
CA PHE A 67 -2.09 17.92 14.40
C PHE A 67 -2.42 19.32 13.93
N CYS A 68 -1.52 19.96 13.17
CA CYS A 68 -1.66 21.34 12.70
C CYS A 68 -1.96 21.40 11.19
N PHE A 69 -2.86 20.56 10.69
CA PHE A 69 -3.17 20.45 9.25
C PHE A 69 -3.62 21.77 8.58
N TRP A 70 -4.08 22.75 9.36
CA TRP A 70 -4.50 24.09 8.92
C TRP A 70 -3.35 25.10 8.88
N SER A 71 -2.17 24.75 9.38
CA SER A 71 -1.01 25.65 9.37
C SER A 71 -0.44 25.72 7.96
N ILE A 72 -0.29 26.94 7.44
CA ILE A 72 0.32 27.21 6.12
C ILE A 72 1.85 26.98 6.15
N SER A 73 2.39 26.51 7.27
CA SER A 73 3.83 26.32 7.51
C SER A 73 4.34 25.09 6.75
N TYR A 74 4.56 25.26 5.44
CA TYR A 74 5.04 24.25 4.49
C TYR A 74 4.08 23.07 4.25
N PRO A 75 3.68 22.76 3.00
CA PRO A 75 2.79 21.65 2.67
C PRO A 75 3.53 20.29 2.73
N GLN A 76 4.10 19.96 3.88
CA GLN A 76 4.77 18.68 4.10
C GLN A 76 3.71 17.62 4.41
N ARG A 77 3.46 16.72 3.45
CA ARG A 77 2.57 15.58 3.63
C ARG A 77 3.19 14.67 4.70
N PRO A 78 2.60 14.57 5.91
CA PRO A 78 3.27 13.94 7.05
C PRO A 78 3.53 12.44 6.84
N ALA A 79 2.73 11.79 5.99
CA ALA A 79 2.91 10.38 5.64
C ALA A 79 4.27 10.09 4.99
N GLY A 80 4.86 11.05 4.25
CA GLY A 80 6.17 10.85 3.65
C GLY A 80 7.29 10.72 4.69
N ALA A 81 7.15 11.36 5.84
CA ALA A 81 8.12 11.26 6.93
C ALA A 81 8.19 9.83 7.51
N LEU A 82 7.05 9.14 7.58
CA LEU A 82 6.98 7.74 8.03
C LEU A 82 7.70 6.77 7.09
N TYR A 83 7.84 7.14 5.83
CA TYR A 83 8.60 6.38 4.84
C TYR A 83 10.09 6.75 4.88
N TYR A 84 10.42 8.03 4.68
CA TYR A 84 11.80 8.46 4.44
C TYR A 84 12.70 8.42 5.69
N LEU A 85 12.19 8.79 6.86
CA LEU A 85 13.01 8.93 8.08
C LEU A 85 13.52 7.60 8.65
N PRO A 86 12.68 6.56 8.88
CA PRO A 86 13.19 5.30 9.39
C PRO A 86 14.11 4.64 8.36
N LEU A 87 13.77 4.70 7.07
CA LEU A 87 14.62 4.17 6.01
C LEU A 87 16.00 4.84 5.99
N TYR A 88 16.04 6.17 6.10
CA TYR A 88 17.30 6.89 6.16
C TYR A 88 18.10 6.54 7.43
N HIS A 89 17.43 6.40 8.58
CA HIS A 89 18.10 6.06 9.83
C HIS A 89 18.77 4.68 9.80
N PHE A 90 18.13 3.67 9.21
CA PHE A 90 18.65 2.30 9.18
C PHE A 90 19.49 1.97 7.94
N PHE A 91 19.16 2.55 6.79
CA PHE A 91 19.73 2.17 5.48
C PHE A 91 20.43 3.33 4.76
N SER A 92 20.46 4.52 5.36
CA SER A 92 21.11 5.71 4.78
C SER A 92 20.64 5.96 3.33
N LEU A 93 21.55 6.17 2.38
CA LEU A 93 21.25 6.42 0.98
C LEU A 93 21.39 5.17 0.10
N ASP A 94 21.12 3.97 0.64
CA ASP A 94 20.97 2.78 -0.19
C ASP A 94 19.57 2.80 -0.85
N PRO A 95 19.44 2.81 -2.20
CA PRO A 95 18.13 2.85 -2.87
C PRO A 95 17.33 1.55 -2.73
N LEU A 96 17.98 0.41 -2.49
CA LEU A 96 17.31 -0.89 -2.53
C LEU A 96 16.21 -1.03 -1.45
N PRO A 97 16.44 -0.69 -0.17
CA PRO A 97 15.42 -0.74 0.88
C PRO A 97 14.21 0.16 0.60
N TYR A 98 14.43 1.33 0.00
CA TYR A 98 13.36 2.23 -0.40
C TYR A 98 12.44 1.58 -1.43
N ARG A 99 13.02 0.97 -2.47
CA ARG A 99 12.25 0.24 -3.50
C ARG A 99 11.48 -0.94 -2.91
N ILE A 100 12.09 -1.71 -2.01
CA ILE A 100 11.42 -2.83 -1.34
C ILE A 100 10.18 -2.34 -0.58
N VAL A 101 10.32 -1.28 0.23
CA VAL A 101 9.20 -0.75 1.01
C VAL A 101 8.12 -0.17 0.11
N GLN A 102 8.48 0.58 -0.93
CA GLN A 102 7.52 1.14 -1.89
C GLN A 102 6.71 0.05 -2.59
N ILE A 103 7.37 -0.99 -3.11
CA ILE A 103 6.71 -2.13 -3.76
C ILE A 103 5.83 -2.86 -2.74
N SER A 104 6.29 -3.04 -1.51
CA SER A 104 5.53 -3.74 -0.46
C SER A 104 4.24 -3.00 -0.10
N ILE A 105 4.29 -1.67 0.05
CA ILE A 105 3.11 -0.83 0.33
C ILE A 105 2.08 -0.94 -0.80
N LEU A 106 2.52 -0.83 -2.05
CA LEU A 106 1.63 -0.95 -3.22
C LEU A 106 1.05 -2.36 -3.33
N THR A 107 1.86 -3.39 -3.08
CA THR A 107 1.43 -4.79 -3.08
C THR A 107 0.35 -5.04 -2.03
N ALA A 108 0.51 -4.51 -0.81
CA ALA A 108 -0.46 -4.64 0.27
C ALA A 108 -1.80 -3.95 -0.04
N THR A 109 -1.79 -2.94 -0.91
CA THR A 109 -2.97 -2.17 -1.30
C THR A 109 -3.88 -2.95 -2.27
N ILE A 110 -3.33 -3.88 -3.06
CA ILE A 110 -4.08 -4.70 -4.03
C ILE A 110 -5.24 -5.50 -3.39
N PRO A 111 -5.03 -6.33 -2.35
CA PRO A 111 -6.14 -7.06 -1.74
C PRO A 111 -7.17 -6.12 -1.12
N ILE A 112 -6.74 -4.99 -0.53
CA ILE A 112 -7.65 -4.00 0.07
C ILE A 112 -8.59 -3.43 -0.99
N PHE A 113 -8.05 -2.98 -2.13
CA PHE A 113 -8.86 -2.47 -3.24
C PHE A 113 -9.75 -3.54 -3.88
N PHE A 114 -9.28 -4.78 -3.98
CA PHE A 114 -10.10 -5.88 -4.48
C PHE A 114 -11.35 -6.08 -3.61
N TYR A 115 -11.18 -6.12 -2.28
CA TYR A 115 -12.31 -6.27 -1.37
C TYR A 115 -13.22 -5.03 -1.37
N LEU A 116 -12.64 -3.84 -1.42
CA LEU A 116 -13.42 -2.60 -1.54
C LEU A 116 -14.27 -2.59 -2.81
N ALA A 117 -13.69 -2.90 -3.96
CA ALA A 117 -14.42 -2.98 -5.23
C ALA A 117 -15.54 -4.00 -5.16
N ARG A 118 -15.29 -5.17 -4.57
CA ARG A 118 -16.31 -6.22 -4.39
C ARG A 118 -17.45 -5.78 -3.48
N LEU A 119 -17.15 -5.06 -2.39
CA LEU A 119 -18.17 -4.51 -1.49
C LEU A 119 -19.04 -3.49 -2.22
N LEU A 120 -18.43 -2.62 -3.02
CA LEU A 120 -19.14 -1.63 -3.82
C LEU A 120 -20.00 -2.27 -4.91
N SER A 121 -19.48 -3.26 -5.64
CA SER A 121 -20.26 -3.98 -6.67
C SER A 121 -21.43 -4.79 -6.10
N GLY A 122 -21.40 -5.11 -4.81
CA GLY A 122 -22.52 -5.75 -4.10
C GLY A 122 -23.49 -4.76 -3.44
N SER A 123 -23.17 -3.46 -3.43
CA SER A 123 -23.98 -2.43 -2.83
C SER A 123 -25.17 -2.08 -3.73
N ARG A 124 -26.36 -1.91 -3.14
CA ARG A 124 -27.58 -1.53 -3.88
C ARG A 124 -27.59 -0.07 -4.35
N ALA A 125 -26.65 0.74 -3.85
CA ALA A 125 -26.55 2.17 -4.12
C ALA A 125 -25.61 2.52 -5.30
N VAL A 126 -25.01 1.51 -5.94
CA VAL A 126 -24.08 1.65 -7.09
C VAL A 126 -24.76 1.10 -8.34
#